data_AF-A0A974TPV2-F1
#
_entry.id   AF-A0A974TPV2-F1
#
_cell.length_a   1.000
_cell.length_b   1.000
_cell.length_c   1.000
_cell.angle_alpha   90.00
_cell.angle_beta   90.00
_cell.angle_gamma   90.00
#
_symmetry.space_group_name_H-M   'P 1'
#
loop_
_entity.id
_entity.type
_entity.pdbx_description
1 polymer ?
#
loop_
_entity_poly.entity_id
_entity_poly.type
_entity_poly.pdbx_seq_one_letter_code
_entity_poly.pdbx_strand_id
1 'polypeptide(L)'
;MSKKSKSPPTKGGKPALGSLGKALDDLGFQPLGRRIIVGSSIKQAPPTVPGWVAPVIEFVSNALPRNQAGNWEHLYIGAYEIACELLIKLGCAIDNGTGAIPVPEPRLPEVIPRWDDVATLVILVAAQAGYLGFRHFPGARSRPMPAGLARANIRAAHGCGPAYLVEEAFPAFQSLGLILGGCWTEVAETILWRDDPEEWGLDFTNDRRFLRACDVAVATVPEDIAEKIKKHAEIREEQIVEWLELAHRQPGISRNRDDALQSLRFWSKHILDGIFETYWRLADGWLSPAEARRGLKLSFDPVAIGMRMAFAERYLPQYPHLWRPE
;
A
#
# COMPACT_ATOMS: atom_id res chain seq x y z
N MET A 1 51.49 18.34 -67.35
CA MET A 1 50.59 19.47 -67.71
C MET A 1 49.19 19.21 -67.18
N SER A 2 48.65 20.24 -66.53
CA SER A 2 47.29 20.46 -66.01
C SER A 2 46.13 20.03 -66.94
N LYS A 3 45.05 19.44 -66.40
CA LYS A 3 43.75 20.08 -66.02
C LYS A 3 42.50 19.19 -66.25
N LYS A 4 41.66 19.17 -65.18
CA LYS A 4 40.17 19.23 -65.12
C LYS A 4 39.37 18.07 -65.73
N SER A 5 38.72 17.25 -64.87
CA SER A 5 37.37 17.42 -64.28
C SER A 5 36.22 17.09 -65.24
N LYS A 6 35.36 16.14 -64.83
CA LYS A 6 33.89 16.24 -64.83
C LYS A 6 33.27 14.90 -64.42
N SER A 7 32.65 14.88 -63.25
CA SER A 7 31.67 13.88 -62.82
C SER A 7 30.25 14.43 -63.08
N PRO A 8 29.34 13.57 -63.58
CA PRO A 8 27.91 13.70 -63.27
C PRO A 8 27.23 12.32 -63.08
N PRO A 9 25.93 12.25 -62.76
CA PRO A 9 25.21 12.96 -61.71
C PRO A 9 24.45 12.00 -60.77
N THR A 10 24.24 12.46 -59.54
CA THR A 10 23.29 11.94 -58.55
C THR A 10 21.85 12.29 -58.92
N LYS A 11 20.95 11.30 -58.95
CA LYS A 11 19.48 11.36 -58.76
C LYS A 11 18.98 9.93 -58.50
N GLY A 12 18.14 9.59 -57.54
CA GLY A 12 17.52 10.32 -56.44
C GLY A 12 16.84 9.29 -55.54
N GLY A 13 17.28 9.20 -54.28
CA GLY A 13 16.60 8.45 -53.23
C GLY A 13 15.69 9.38 -52.46
N LYS A 14 14.40 9.01 -52.32
CA LYS A 14 13.43 9.69 -51.46
C LYS A 14 14.01 9.88 -50.05
N PRO A 15 13.84 11.04 -49.39
CA PRO A 15 14.18 11.13 -47.97
C PRO A 15 13.23 10.21 -47.22
N ALA A 16 13.77 9.14 -46.63
CA ALA A 16 13.06 8.40 -45.61
C ALA A 16 12.67 9.41 -44.53
N LEU A 17 11.37 9.51 -44.24
CA LEU A 17 10.86 10.26 -43.11
C LEU A 17 11.52 9.66 -41.87
N GLY A 18 12.62 10.27 -41.44
CA GLY A 18 13.19 10.02 -40.13
C GLY A 18 12.10 10.35 -39.11
N SER A 19 11.85 9.43 -38.18
CA SER A 19 11.02 9.69 -37.02
C SER A 19 11.40 11.04 -36.42
N LEU A 20 10.41 11.90 -36.15
CA LEU A 20 10.57 13.21 -35.52
C LEU A 20 11.49 13.13 -34.28
N GLY A 21 11.51 11.99 -33.58
CA GLY A 21 12.40 11.73 -32.45
C GLY A 21 13.90 11.73 -32.80
N LYS A 22 14.29 11.27 -34.00
CA LYS A 22 15.69 11.26 -34.42
C LYS A 22 16.20 12.66 -34.79
N ALA A 23 15.32 13.51 -35.33
CA ALA A 23 15.64 14.91 -35.62
C ALA A 23 15.76 15.78 -34.35
N LEU A 24 15.10 15.39 -33.26
CA LEU A 24 15.17 16.08 -31.96
C LEU A 24 16.39 15.66 -31.13
N ASP A 25 16.81 14.39 -31.25
CA ASP A 25 18.03 13.87 -30.61
C ASP A 25 19.31 14.54 -31.20
N ASP A 26 19.33 14.80 -32.51
CA ASP A 26 20.44 15.50 -33.20
C ASP A 26 20.53 17.00 -32.85
N LEU A 27 19.46 17.59 -32.28
CA LEU A 27 19.40 18.99 -31.85
C LEU A 27 19.69 19.17 -30.34
N GLY A 28 20.11 18.12 -29.64
CA GLY A 28 20.53 18.21 -28.24
C GLY A 28 19.41 18.41 -27.22
N PHE A 29 18.16 18.10 -27.59
CA PHE A 29 17.03 18.14 -26.66
C PHE A 29 17.03 16.89 -25.76
N GLN A 30 17.24 17.05 -24.45
CA GLN A 30 17.02 15.96 -23.48
C GLN A 30 15.59 16.01 -22.94
N PRO A 31 14.76 14.96 -23.15
CA PRO A 31 13.38 14.93 -22.63
C PRO A 31 13.33 14.47 -21.16
N LEU A 32 12.59 15.23 -20.34
CA LEU A 32 12.34 15.00 -18.91
C LEU A 32 11.26 13.93 -18.62
N GLY A 33 11.30 12.78 -19.29
CA GLY A 33 10.32 11.71 -19.05
C GLY A 33 10.65 10.39 -19.74
N ARG A 34 10.37 9.27 -19.07
CA ARG A 34 10.62 7.90 -19.55
C ARG A 34 9.93 7.64 -20.90
N ARG A 35 10.69 7.28 -21.93
CA ARG A 35 10.16 6.81 -23.24
C ARG A 35 9.49 5.45 -23.05
N ILE A 36 8.23 5.30 -23.46
CA ILE A 36 7.58 4.00 -23.62
C ILE A 36 8.09 3.39 -24.94
N ILE A 37 8.83 2.30 -24.85
CA ILE A 37 9.25 1.50 -26.01
C ILE A 37 8.15 0.48 -26.28
N VAL A 38 7.36 0.70 -27.32
CA VAL A 38 6.41 -0.31 -27.82
C VAL A 38 7.15 -1.18 -28.83
N GLY A 39 7.36 -2.45 -28.49
CA GLY A 39 7.75 -3.51 -29.43
C GLY A 39 9.20 -3.99 -29.32
N SER A 40 9.49 -4.81 -28.31
CA SER A 40 10.52 -5.85 -28.44
C SER A 40 10.14 -7.04 -27.56
N SER A 41 9.70 -8.12 -28.19
CA SER A 41 9.52 -9.43 -27.55
C SER A 41 10.90 -9.95 -27.12
N ILE A 42 11.24 -9.71 -25.86
CA ILE A 42 12.38 -10.35 -25.19
C ILE A 42 11.82 -11.65 -24.60
N LYS A 43 12.35 -12.79 -25.03
CA LYS A 43 12.19 -14.07 -24.35
C LYS A 43 12.58 -13.86 -22.88
N GLN A 44 11.59 -13.85 -21.99
CA GLN A 44 11.78 -13.60 -20.57
C GLN A 44 12.67 -14.70 -19.99
N ALA A 45 13.82 -14.30 -19.45
CA ALA A 45 14.52 -15.09 -18.45
C ALA A 45 13.55 -15.36 -17.28
N PRO A 46 13.67 -16.48 -16.56
CA PRO A 46 12.83 -16.73 -15.39
C PRO A 46 12.89 -15.52 -14.45
N PRO A 47 11.75 -15.07 -13.90
CA PRO A 47 11.71 -13.88 -13.08
C PRO A 47 12.65 -14.04 -11.89
N THR A 48 13.66 -13.18 -11.81
CA THR A 48 14.56 -13.10 -10.65
C THR A 48 13.72 -12.79 -9.42
N VAL A 49 13.76 -13.67 -8.43
CA VAL A 49 13.09 -13.47 -7.14
C VAL A 49 13.59 -12.15 -6.53
N PRO A 50 12.71 -11.23 -6.10
CA PRO A 50 13.15 -9.97 -5.50
C PRO A 50 13.98 -10.21 -4.24
N GLY A 51 15.05 -9.41 -4.08
CA GLY A 51 16.00 -9.56 -2.98
C GLY A 51 15.41 -9.36 -1.57
N TRP A 52 14.18 -8.83 -1.46
CA TRP A 52 13.48 -8.66 -0.18
C TRP A 52 12.83 -9.94 0.34
N VAL A 53 12.53 -10.92 -0.53
CA VAL A 53 11.67 -12.06 -0.17
C VAL A 53 12.27 -12.89 0.97
N ALA A 54 13.54 -13.30 0.85
CA ALA A 54 14.18 -14.13 1.86
C ALA A 54 14.36 -13.42 3.21
N PRO A 55 14.91 -12.19 3.29
CA PRO A 55 15.01 -11.46 4.56
C PRO A 55 13.66 -11.21 5.23
N VAL A 56 12.61 -10.94 4.46
CA VAL A 56 11.26 -10.74 5.00
C VAL A 56 10.67 -12.04 5.55
N ILE A 57 10.80 -13.16 4.83
CA ILE A 57 10.34 -14.48 5.32
C ILE A 57 11.03 -14.81 6.64
N GLU A 58 12.35 -14.64 6.71
CA GLU A 58 13.13 -14.91 7.92
C GLU A 58 12.66 -14.04 9.10
N PHE A 59 12.58 -12.72 8.89
CA PHE A 59 12.12 -11.79 9.92
C PHE A 59 10.71 -12.12 10.42
N VAL A 60 9.74 -12.27 9.51
CA VAL A 60 8.34 -12.54 9.87
C VAL A 60 8.21 -13.89 10.57
N SER A 61 8.92 -14.92 10.10
CA SER A 61 8.92 -16.26 10.71
C SER A 61 9.45 -16.28 12.14
N ASN A 62 10.36 -15.37 12.47
CA ASN A 62 10.98 -15.23 13.80
C ASN A 62 10.19 -14.29 14.71
N ALA A 63 9.52 -13.27 14.15
CA ALA A 63 8.70 -12.33 14.91
C ALA A 63 7.34 -12.92 15.34
N LEU A 64 6.83 -13.90 14.59
CA LEU A 64 5.54 -14.53 14.89
C LEU A 64 5.60 -15.42 16.14
N PRO A 65 4.59 -15.33 17.04
CA PRO A 65 4.39 -16.29 18.12
C PRO A 65 4.28 -17.72 17.60
N ARG A 66 4.71 -18.69 18.42
CA ARG A 66 4.63 -20.11 18.08
C ARG A 66 3.96 -20.91 19.20
N ASN A 67 3.17 -21.90 18.80
CA ASN A 67 2.64 -22.88 19.74
C ASN A 67 3.64 -24.01 20.03
N GLN A 68 3.22 -24.95 20.88
CA GLN A 68 4.04 -26.11 21.28
C GLN A 68 4.43 -27.02 20.10
N ALA A 69 3.64 -27.03 19.02
CA ALA A 69 3.95 -27.79 17.81
C ALA A 69 4.90 -27.04 16.85
N GLY A 70 5.29 -25.82 17.19
CA GLY A 70 6.13 -24.96 16.35
C GLY A 70 5.37 -24.23 15.24
N ASN A 71 4.04 -24.35 15.17
CA ASN A 71 3.21 -23.62 14.22
C ASN A 71 3.15 -22.14 14.62
N TRP A 72 3.03 -21.26 13.63
CA TRP A 72 2.81 -19.84 13.89
C TRP A 72 1.38 -19.62 14.36
N GLU A 73 1.20 -18.75 15.35
CA GLU A 73 -0.11 -18.33 15.86
C GLU A 73 -0.30 -16.83 15.65
N HIS A 74 -1.47 -16.45 15.13
CA HIS A 74 -1.78 -15.02 14.97
C HIS A 74 -2.42 -14.40 16.21
N LEU A 75 -2.93 -15.21 17.15
CA LEU A 75 -3.53 -14.76 18.42
C LEU A 75 -4.67 -13.73 18.25
N TYR A 76 -5.31 -13.71 17.08
CA TYR A 76 -6.26 -12.69 16.64
C TYR A 76 -5.73 -11.24 16.68
N ILE A 77 -4.41 -11.08 16.52
CA ILE A 77 -3.74 -9.78 16.41
C ILE A 77 -3.55 -9.48 14.93
N GLY A 78 -4.10 -8.37 14.44
CA GLY A 78 -4.15 -8.04 13.01
C GLY A 78 -2.79 -8.11 12.31
N ALA A 79 -1.71 -7.57 12.91
CA ALA A 79 -0.37 -7.65 12.33
C ALA A 79 0.11 -9.11 12.14
N TYR A 80 -0.21 -9.99 13.09
CA TYR A 80 0.17 -11.40 13.02
C TYR A 80 -0.73 -12.21 12.10
N GLU A 81 -2.01 -11.84 11.96
CA GLU A 81 -2.94 -12.44 10.99
C GLU A 81 -2.43 -12.21 9.57
N ILE A 82 -2.08 -10.97 9.25
CA ILE A 82 -1.60 -10.58 7.93
C ILE A 82 -0.19 -11.16 7.68
N ALA A 83 0.63 -11.32 8.72
CA ALA A 83 1.91 -12.02 8.63
C ALA A 83 1.75 -13.51 8.31
N CYS A 84 0.78 -14.19 8.93
CA CYS A 84 0.43 -15.56 8.57
C CYS A 84 -0.07 -15.63 7.11
N GLU A 85 -0.95 -14.71 6.70
CA GLU A 85 -1.41 -14.59 5.31
C GLU A 85 -0.24 -14.42 4.33
N LEU A 86 0.73 -13.57 4.66
CA LEU A 86 1.94 -13.36 3.84
C LEU A 86 2.72 -14.67 3.66
N LEU A 87 2.99 -15.40 4.75
CA LEU A 87 3.73 -16.66 4.68
C LEU A 87 2.97 -17.72 3.85
N ILE A 88 1.65 -17.76 3.96
CA ILE A 88 0.80 -18.62 3.12
C ILE A 88 0.90 -18.21 1.64
N LYS A 89 0.76 -16.91 1.33
CA LYS A 89 0.85 -16.40 -0.05
C LYS A 89 2.22 -16.60 -0.67
N LEU A 90 3.29 -16.58 0.12
CA LEU A 90 4.65 -16.90 -0.35
C LEU A 90 4.91 -18.42 -0.46
N GLY A 91 3.92 -19.26 -0.14
CA GLY A 91 4.06 -20.72 -0.21
C GLY A 91 4.97 -21.30 0.87
N CYS A 92 5.16 -20.57 1.98
CA CYS A 92 5.94 -20.99 3.15
C CYS A 92 5.07 -21.68 4.21
N ALA A 93 3.74 -21.58 4.10
CA ALA A 93 2.83 -22.08 5.10
C ALA A 93 1.47 -22.48 4.54
N ILE A 94 0.70 -23.22 5.34
CA ILE A 94 -0.71 -23.54 5.08
C ILE A 94 -1.56 -22.95 6.22
N ASP A 95 -2.73 -22.41 5.87
CA ASP A 95 -3.71 -21.91 6.83
C ASP A 95 -4.24 -23.01 7.75
N ASN A 96 -4.39 -22.70 9.04
CA ASN A 96 -5.03 -23.57 10.03
C ASN A 96 -6.20 -22.89 10.78
N GLY A 97 -6.61 -21.69 10.36
CA GLY A 97 -7.70 -20.92 10.93
C GLY A 97 -7.35 -20.09 12.17
N THR A 98 -6.23 -20.37 12.84
CA THR A 98 -5.75 -19.60 14.02
C THR A 98 -4.29 -19.14 13.88
N GLY A 99 -3.71 -19.28 12.69
CA GLY A 99 -2.30 -19.08 12.42
C GLY A 99 -1.88 -19.73 11.10
N ALA A 100 -0.65 -20.24 11.06
CA ALA A 100 -0.12 -20.91 9.87
C ALA A 100 0.84 -22.04 10.23
N ILE A 101 0.77 -23.13 9.46
CA ILE A 101 1.63 -24.31 9.62
C ILE A 101 2.78 -24.21 8.61
N PRO A 102 4.05 -24.16 9.06
CA PRO A 102 5.21 -24.16 8.17
C PRO A 102 5.23 -25.37 7.24
N VAL A 103 5.56 -25.16 5.97
CA VAL A 103 5.81 -26.27 5.03
C VAL A 103 7.31 -26.62 4.97
N PRO A 104 7.68 -27.92 4.93
CA PRO A 104 9.10 -28.32 4.88
C PRO A 104 9.84 -27.86 3.62
N GLU A 105 9.12 -27.77 2.49
CA GLU A 105 9.67 -27.35 1.19
C GLU A 105 8.90 -26.15 0.64
N PRO A 106 9.24 -24.92 1.07
CA PRO A 106 8.59 -23.71 0.57
C PRO A 106 8.75 -23.58 -0.94
N ARG A 107 7.67 -23.23 -1.63
CA ARG A 107 7.67 -22.94 -3.07
C ARG A 107 7.06 -21.58 -3.32
N LEU A 108 7.91 -20.63 -3.69
CA LEU A 108 7.46 -19.29 -4.01
C LEU A 108 6.47 -19.32 -5.19
N PRO A 109 5.37 -18.56 -5.11
CA PRO A 109 4.44 -18.45 -6.23
C PRO A 109 5.09 -17.69 -7.39
N GLU A 110 4.57 -17.91 -8.59
CA GLU A 110 4.93 -17.08 -9.77
C GLU A 110 4.56 -15.61 -9.54
N VAL A 111 3.44 -15.37 -8.88
CA VAL A 111 2.94 -14.04 -8.54
C VAL A 111 3.10 -13.81 -7.05
N ILE A 112 4.05 -12.95 -6.70
CA ILE A 112 4.31 -12.57 -5.30
C ILE A 112 3.43 -11.40 -4.84
N PRO A 113 3.23 -11.28 -3.51
CA PRO A 113 2.56 -10.14 -2.90
C PRO A 113 3.18 -8.79 -3.30
N ARG A 114 2.36 -7.73 -3.23
CA ARG A 114 2.83 -6.37 -3.54
C ARG A 114 3.84 -5.89 -2.51
N TRP A 115 4.90 -5.22 -2.99
CA TRP A 115 6.00 -4.77 -2.15
C TRP A 115 5.56 -3.72 -1.11
N ASP A 116 4.68 -2.80 -1.46
CA ASP A 116 4.19 -1.74 -0.57
C ASP A 116 3.39 -2.31 0.60
N ASP A 117 2.54 -3.29 0.35
CA ASP A 117 1.79 -3.96 1.41
C ASP A 117 2.70 -4.78 2.32
N VAL A 118 3.68 -5.48 1.76
CA VAL A 118 4.70 -6.23 2.53
C VAL A 118 5.54 -5.28 3.39
N ALA A 119 5.92 -4.13 2.83
CA ALA A 119 6.70 -3.13 3.55
C ALA A 119 5.92 -2.56 4.75
N THR A 120 4.64 -2.23 4.58
CA THR A 120 3.78 -1.80 5.68
C THR A 120 3.62 -2.91 6.72
N LEU A 121 3.37 -4.15 6.29
CA LEU A 121 3.28 -5.30 7.20
C LEU A 121 4.55 -5.48 8.05
N VAL A 122 5.73 -5.36 7.46
CA VAL A 122 7.00 -5.51 8.20
C VAL A 122 7.13 -4.47 9.30
N ILE A 123 6.68 -3.23 9.07
CA ILE A 123 6.62 -2.19 10.11
C ILE A 123 5.65 -2.59 11.22
N LEU A 124 4.42 -2.98 10.86
CA LEU A 124 3.39 -3.38 11.82
C LEU A 124 3.84 -4.55 12.70
N VAL A 125 4.41 -5.60 12.10
CA VAL A 125 4.94 -6.77 12.83
C VAL A 125 6.10 -6.38 13.72
N ALA A 126 7.03 -5.54 13.23
CA ALA A 126 8.16 -5.09 14.02
C ALA A 126 7.72 -4.26 15.24
N ALA A 127 6.76 -3.36 15.07
CA ALA A 127 6.20 -2.59 16.19
C ALA A 127 5.47 -3.51 17.18
N GLN A 128 4.59 -4.39 16.68
CA GLN A 128 3.81 -5.30 17.50
C GLN A 128 4.65 -6.28 18.31
N ALA A 129 5.76 -6.76 17.74
CA ALA A 129 6.69 -7.69 18.40
C ALA A 129 7.81 -6.97 19.17
N GLY A 130 7.82 -5.63 19.23
CA GLY A 130 8.80 -4.83 19.98
C GLY A 130 10.18 -4.70 19.34
N TYR A 131 10.34 -5.07 18.06
CA TYR A 131 11.57 -4.87 17.29
C TYR A 131 11.72 -3.43 16.82
N LEU A 132 10.61 -2.71 16.63
CA LEU A 132 10.59 -1.31 16.23
C LEU A 132 9.92 -0.48 17.34
N GLY A 133 10.51 0.67 17.66
CA GLY A 133 9.91 1.63 18.56
C GLY A 133 10.09 3.05 18.03
N PHE A 134 8.99 3.73 17.77
CA PHE A 134 9.00 5.12 17.33
C PHE A 134 9.41 6.05 18.46
N ARG A 135 10.05 7.17 18.12
CA ARG A 135 10.48 8.18 19.09
C ARG A 135 9.86 9.51 18.78
N HIS A 136 9.39 10.18 19.83
CA HIS A 136 8.96 11.55 19.75
C HIS A 136 10.11 12.45 19.27
N PHE A 137 9.79 13.45 18.45
CA PHE A 137 10.69 14.54 18.06
C PHE A 137 9.95 15.90 18.07
N PRO A 138 10.67 17.04 18.13
CA PRO A 138 10.03 18.35 18.06
C PRO A 138 9.19 18.49 16.78
N GLY A 139 7.87 18.65 16.92
CA GLY A 139 6.91 18.69 15.80
C GLY A 139 5.85 17.57 15.81
N ALA A 140 6.02 16.54 16.64
CA ALA A 140 4.99 15.52 16.85
C ALA A 140 3.75 16.07 17.60
N ARG A 141 2.56 15.50 17.31
CA ARG A 141 1.28 15.91 17.96
C ARG A 141 1.08 15.33 19.35
N SER A 142 1.69 14.19 19.65
CA SER A 142 1.48 13.44 20.90
C SER A 142 2.50 13.82 21.97
N ARG A 143 2.10 13.83 23.25
CA ARG A 143 3.01 14.15 24.37
C ARG A 143 4.02 13.02 24.57
N PRO A 144 5.30 13.27 24.91
CA PRO A 144 6.28 12.20 25.11
C PRO A 144 5.82 11.21 26.19
N MET A 145 5.80 9.91 25.86
CA MET A 145 5.71 8.88 26.88
C MET A 145 6.98 8.94 27.75
N PRO A 146 6.89 9.05 29.09
CA PRO A 146 8.05 9.23 29.96
C PRO A 146 8.93 7.98 30.15
N ALA A 147 8.52 6.81 29.64
CA ALA A 147 9.13 5.53 30.01
C ALA A 147 10.20 5.05 29.01
N GLY A 148 11.41 4.79 29.50
CA GLY A 148 12.25 3.61 29.19
C GLY A 148 12.59 3.24 27.73
N LEU A 149 12.32 4.10 26.76
CA LEU A 149 12.48 3.77 25.35
C LEU A 149 13.97 3.70 24.96
N ALA A 150 14.41 2.57 24.39
CA ALA A 150 15.76 2.36 23.88
C ALA A 150 16.22 3.51 22.96
N ARG A 151 17.50 3.88 23.02
CA ARG A 151 18.03 5.02 22.25
C ARG A 151 17.81 4.81 20.74
N ALA A 152 17.32 5.84 20.05
CA ALA A 152 17.14 5.79 18.60
C ALA A 152 18.45 5.43 17.88
N ASN A 153 18.38 4.47 16.96
CA ASN A 153 19.46 4.10 16.03
C ASN A 153 19.06 4.28 14.56
N ILE A 154 17.80 4.63 14.28
CA ILE A 154 17.32 5.12 13.00
C ILE A 154 17.07 6.62 13.11
N ARG A 155 17.76 7.40 12.30
CA ARG A 155 17.65 8.87 12.27
C ARG A 155 16.42 9.30 11.47
N ALA A 156 15.82 10.39 11.92
CA ALA A 156 14.75 11.09 11.23
C ALA A 156 15.21 11.55 9.83
N ALA A 157 14.35 11.38 8.83
CA ALA A 157 14.58 11.80 7.44
C ALA A 157 13.26 11.77 6.66
N HIS A 158 13.14 12.57 5.60
CA HIS A 158 11.99 12.56 4.68
C HIS A 158 10.62 12.69 5.37
N GLY A 159 10.50 13.54 6.40
CA GLY A 159 9.26 13.70 7.16
C GLY A 159 9.00 12.61 8.22
N CYS A 160 9.77 11.53 8.23
CA CYS A 160 9.72 10.48 9.25
C CYS A 160 10.54 10.86 10.48
N GLY A 161 10.00 10.59 11.67
CA GLY A 161 10.69 10.82 12.94
C GLY A 161 11.79 9.80 13.24
N PRO A 162 12.55 9.98 14.33
CA PRO A 162 13.56 9.01 14.74
C PRO A 162 12.90 7.74 15.30
N ALA A 163 13.60 6.61 15.21
CA ALA A 163 13.15 5.34 15.76
C ALA A 163 14.30 4.49 16.30
N TYR A 164 13.94 3.52 17.12
CA TYR A 164 14.79 2.40 17.48
C TYR A 164 14.36 1.18 16.69
N LEU A 165 15.31 0.48 16.10
CA LEU A 165 15.12 -0.80 15.42
C LEU A 165 16.11 -1.82 16.00
N VAL A 166 15.64 -3.01 16.36
CA VAL A 166 16.46 -4.13 16.81
C VAL A 166 17.30 -4.67 15.62
N GLU A 167 18.55 -5.07 15.85
CA GLU A 167 19.51 -5.42 14.80
C GLU A 167 19.01 -6.57 13.91
N GLU A 168 18.30 -7.54 14.49
CA GLU A 168 17.70 -8.69 13.83
C GLU A 168 16.69 -8.30 12.75
N ALA A 169 16.08 -7.11 12.85
CA ALA A 169 15.14 -6.61 11.85
C ALA A 169 15.81 -5.82 10.72
N PHE A 170 17.09 -5.44 10.84
CA PHE A 170 17.78 -4.63 9.83
C PHE A 170 17.78 -5.25 8.43
N PRO A 171 18.05 -6.56 8.25
CA PRO A 171 18.08 -7.16 6.91
C PRO A 171 16.74 -7.00 6.18
N ALA A 172 15.61 -7.22 6.87
CA ALA A 172 14.28 -7.05 6.27
C ALA A 172 14.04 -5.58 5.87
N PHE A 173 14.27 -4.63 6.78
CA PHE A 173 14.07 -3.20 6.50
C PHE A 173 14.99 -2.67 5.39
N GLN A 174 16.26 -3.09 5.35
CA GLN A 174 17.20 -2.71 4.30
C GLN A 174 16.82 -3.33 2.95
N SER A 175 16.44 -4.62 2.93
CA SER A 175 16.07 -5.32 1.69
C SER A 175 14.80 -4.74 1.03
N LEU A 176 13.88 -4.23 1.86
CA LEU A 176 12.71 -3.48 1.40
C LEU A 176 13.05 -2.04 1.03
N GLY A 177 14.26 -1.55 1.32
CA GLY A 177 14.66 -0.17 1.06
C GLY A 177 14.03 0.84 2.02
N LEU A 178 13.51 0.41 3.17
CA LEU A 178 12.93 1.30 4.19
C LEU A 178 14.00 2.11 4.93
N ILE A 179 15.19 1.53 5.10
CA ILE A 179 16.32 2.20 5.76
C ILE A 179 17.58 2.12 4.91
N LEU A 180 18.39 3.19 4.98
CA LEU A 180 19.72 3.24 4.37
C LEU A 180 20.65 4.07 5.27
N GLY A 181 21.82 3.52 5.61
CA GLY A 181 22.82 4.23 6.42
C GLY A 181 22.31 4.66 7.81
N GLY A 182 21.35 3.91 8.38
CA GLY A 182 20.71 4.24 9.66
C GLY A 182 19.76 5.43 9.61
N CYS A 183 19.15 5.70 8.45
CA CYS A 183 18.08 6.71 8.27
C CYS A 183 16.90 6.08 7.55
N TRP A 184 15.70 6.63 7.77
CA TRP A 184 14.57 6.38 6.87
C TRP A 184 14.88 6.86 5.45
N THR A 185 14.38 6.14 4.45
CA THR A 185 14.48 6.53 3.05
C THR A 185 13.24 7.33 2.60
N GLU A 186 13.30 7.94 1.42
CA GLU A 186 12.14 8.59 0.82
C GLU A 186 10.97 7.62 0.60
N VAL A 187 11.24 6.37 0.21
CA VAL A 187 10.17 5.38 0.00
C VAL A 187 9.49 4.99 1.31
N ALA A 188 10.23 5.03 2.44
CA ALA A 188 9.69 4.72 3.75
C ALA A 188 8.61 5.72 4.19
N GLU A 189 8.70 6.99 3.76
CA GLU A 189 7.72 8.03 4.11
C GLU A 189 6.30 7.60 3.76
N THR A 190 6.06 7.19 2.51
CA THR A 190 4.72 6.77 2.08
C THR A 190 4.27 5.44 2.69
N ILE A 191 5.20 4.60 3.13
CA ILE A 191 4.87 3.36 3.86
C ILE A 191 4.47 3.71 5.30
N LEU A 192 5.16 4.64 5.94
CA LEU A 192 4.89 5.11 7.30
C LEU A 192 3.62 5.97 7.39
N TRP A 193 3.16 6.57 6.29
CA TRP A 193 1.79 7.13 6.24
C TRP A 193 0.70 6.07 6.43
N ARG A 194 0.97 4.82 6.03
CA ARG A 194 0.04 3.68 6.16
C ARG A 194 0.11 3.00 7.53
N ASP A 195 1.13 3.32 8.31
CA ASP A 195 1.26 2.92 9.72
C ASP A 195 0.72 4.03 10.65
N ASP A 196 0.96 5.29 10.28
CA ASP A 196 0.64 6.51 11.04
C ASP A 196 1.02 6.43 12.53
N PRO A 197 2.32 6.31 12.85
CA PRO A 197 2.76 6.17 14.23
C PRO A 197 2.34 7.38 15.06
N GLU A 198 1.60 7.11 16.14
CA GLU A 198 1.04 8.13 17.03
C GLU A 198 2.09 9.11 17.56
N GLU A 199 3.33 8.63 17.77
CA GLU A 199 4.46 9.43 18.25
C GLU A 199 4.88 10.53 17.29
N TRP A 200 4.48 10.47 16.03
CA TRP A 200 4.88 11.43 14.99
C TRP A 200 3.70 12.28 14.51
N GLY A 201 2.48 11.74 14.51
CA GLY A 201 1.26 12.46 14.12
C GLY A 201 1.36 13.00 12.69
N LEU A 202 1.70 12.13 11.73
CA LEU A 202 1.93 12.49 10.34
C LEU A 202 0.62 13.06 9.74
N ASP A 203 0.70 14.19 9.02
CA ASP A 203 -0.44 14.70 8.23
C ASP A 203 -0.13 14.62 6.75
N PHE A 204 -0.55 13.53 6.11
CA PHE A 204 -0.42 13.39 4.67
C PHE A 204 -1.61 13.99 3.89
N THR A 205 -2.70 14.39 4.57
CA THR A 205 -3.95 14.78 3.89
C THR A 205 -3.82 16.07 3.08
N ASN A 206 -2.87 16.93 3.47
CA ASN A 206 -2.51 18.16 2.78
C ASN A 206 -1.31 18.01 1.82
N ASP A 207 -0.70 16.82 1.73
CA ASP A 207 0.44 16.59 0.85
C ASP A 207 0.00 16.60 -0.62
N ARG A 208 0.81 17.25 -1.47
CA ARG A 208 0.51 17.40 -2.91
C ARG A 208 0.41 16.06 -3.64
N ARG A 209 1.12 15.02 -3.18
CA ARG A 209 1.04 13.65 -3.72
C ARG A 209 -0.32 13.05 -3.41
N PHE A 210 -0.78 13.15 -2.18
CA PHE A 210 -2.08 12.65 -1.75
C PHE A 210 -3.23 13.39 -2.45
N LEU A 211 -3.21 14.73 -2.45
CA LEU A 211 -4.25 15.54 -3.12
C LEU A 211 -4.38 15.23 -4.61
N ARG A 212 -3.24 15.05 -5.30
CA ARG A 212 -3.23 14.64 -6.72
C ARG A 212 -3.82 13.24 -6.89
N ALA A 213 -3.49 12.31 -5.99
CA ALA A 213 -4.03 10.96 -6.05
C ALA A 213 -5.55 10.95 -5.83
N CYS A 214 -6.10 11.85 -4.99
CA CYS A 214 -7.53 12.06 -4.85
C CYS A 214 -8.17 12.53 -6.17
N ASP A 215 -7.57 13.53 -6.83
CA ASP A 215 -8.07 14.05 -8.12
C ASP A 215 -8.14 12.93 -9.16
N VAL A 216 -7.08 12.11 -9.25
CA VAL A 216 -7.02 10.97 -10.17
C VAL A 216 -8.05 9.91 -9.80
N ALA A 217 -8.18 9.55 -8.51
CA ALA A 217 -9.11 8.53 -8.05
C ALA A 217 -10.57 8.89 -8.43
N VAL A 218 -10.97 10.16 -8.22
CA VAL A 218 -12.29 10.67 -8.59
C VAL A 218 -12.49 10.62 -10.11
N ALA A 219 -11.49 11.03 -10.89
CA ALA A 219 -11.59 11.10 -12.34
C ALA A 219 -11.56 9.73 -13.03
N THR A 220 -11.02 8.69 -12.38
CA THR A 220 -10.69 7.41 -13.02
C THR A 220 -11.33 6.19 -12.35
N VAL A 221 -12.29 6.39 -11.43
CA VAL A 221 -12.96 5.27 -10.75
C VAL A 221 -13.60 4.31 -11.76
N PRO A 222 -13.24 3.01 -11.75
CA PRO A 222 -13.86 2.00 -12.60
C PRO A 222 -15.37 1.89 -12.33
N GLU A 223 -16.15 1.58 -13.36
CA GLU A 223 -17.62 1.55 -13.27
C GLU A 223 -18.12 0.52 -12.25
N ASP A 224 -17.54 -0.68 -12.22
CA ASP A 224 -17.85 -1.74 -11.27
C ASP A 224 -17.55 -1.33 -9.82
N ILE A 225 -16.44 -0.62 -9.60
CA ILE A 225 -16.09 -0.06 -8.29
C ILE A 225 -17.05 1.08 -7.92
N ALA A 226 -17.38 1.97 -8.86
CA ALA A 226 -18.31 3.08 -8.64
C ALA A 226 -19.71 2.58 -8.25
N GLU A 227 -20.21 1.55 -8.92
CA GLU A 227 -21.47 0.89 -8.58
C GLU A 227 -21.43 0.30 -7.17
N LYS A 228 -20.35 -0.42 -6.84
CA LYS A 228 -20.15 -1.00 -5.51
C LYS A 228 -20.12 0.07 -4.42
N ILE A 229 -19.40 1.16 -4.65
CA ILE A 229 -19.34 2.31 -3.73
C ILE A 229 -20.74 2.90 -3.52
N LYS A 230 -21.48 3.21 -4.60
CA LYS A 230 -22.83 3.79 -4.52
C LYS A 230 -23.79 2.87 -3.75
N LYS A 231 -23.77 1.57 -4.04
CA LYS A 231 -24.60 0.56 -3.37
C LYS A 231 -24.43 0.54 -1.85
N HIS A 232 -23.21 0.77 -1.36
CA HIS A 232 -22.90 0.72 0.06
C HIS A 232 -22.91 2.10 0.74
N ALA A 233 -22.83 3.18 -0.02
CA ALA A 233 -22.97 4.55 0.48
C ALA A 233 -24.43 4.92 0.82
N GLU A 234 -25.38 4.40 0.05
CA GLU A 234 -26.79 4.63 0.28
C GLU A 234 -27.33 3.71 1.40
N ILE A 235 -27.83 4.33 2.47
CA ILE A 235 -28.58 3.64 3.52
C ILE A 235 -30.06 3.82 3.22
N ARG A 236 -30.74 2.72 2.89
CA ARG A 236 -32.17 2.72 2.56
C ARG A 236 -33.04 2.41 3.77
N GLU A 237 -34.31 2.81 3.69
CA GLU A 237 -35.30 2.59 4.74
C GLU A 237 -35.50 1.10 5.06
N GLU A 238 -35.46 0.25 4.04
CA GLU A 238 -35.64 -1.19 4.21
C GLU A 238 -34.53 -1.79 5.09
N GLN A 239 -33.30 -1.28 4.97
CA GLN A 239 -32.17 -1.74 5.78
C GLN A 239 -32.33 -1.33 7.26
N ILE A 240 -32.95 -0.19 7.52
CA ILE A 240 -33.27 0.26 8.89
C ILE A 240 -34.33 -0.67 9.50
N VAL A 241 -35.37 -0.99 8.73
CA VAL A 241 -36.43 -1.92 9.16
C VAL A 241 -35.84 -3.31 9.44
N GLU A 242 -35.03 -3.85 8.52
CA GLU A 242 -34.35 -5.14 8.69
C GLU A 242 -33.45 -5.16 9.94
N TRP A 243 -32.69 -4.08 10.18
CA TRP A 243 -31.86 -3.95 11.38
C TRP A 243 -32.71 -3.96 12.66
N LEU A 244 -33.81 -3.21 12.68
CA LEU A 244 -34.72 -3.17 13.82
C LEU A 244 -35.37 -4.54 14.05
N GLU A 245 -35.76 -5.27 13.01
CA GLU A 245 -36.28 -6.64 13.15
C GLU A 245 -35.24 -7.59 13.75
N LEU A 246 -33.98 -7.48 13.35
CA LEU A 246 -32.88 -8.25 13.93
C LEU A 246 -32.66 -7.89 15.40
N ALA A 247 -32.73 -6.60 15.75
CA ALA A 247 -32.66 -6.11 17.12
C ALA A 247 -33.84 -6.59 17.98
N HIS A 248 -35.02 -6.84 17.39
CA HIS A 248 -36.14 -7.44 18.11
C HIS A 248 -35.88 -8.91 18.46
N ARG A 249 -35.10 -9.64 17.65
CA ARG A 249 -34.80 -11.06 17.83
C ARG A 249 -33.61 -11.33 18.74
N GLN A 250 -32.74 -10.33 18.96
CA GLN A 250 -31.52 -10.49 19.75
C GLN A 250 -31.50 -9.60 21.01
N PRO A 251 -31.24 -10.15 22.20
CA PRO A 251 -31.00 -9.34 23.39
C PRO A 251 -29.70 -8.53 23.25
N GLY A 252 -29.73 -7.23 23.57
CA GLY A 252 -28.54 -6.38 23.63
C GLY A 252 -28.33 -5.42 22.46
N ILE A 253 -29.13 -5.51 21.39
CA ILE A 253 -29.12 -4.53 20.30
C ILE A 253 -30.20 -3.47 20.58
N SER A 254 -29.83 -2.20 20.45
CA SER A 254 -30.80 -1.12 20.64
C SER A 254 -31.91 -1.18 19.59
N ARG A 255 -33.13 -0.91 20.06
CA ARG A 255 -34.36 -0.90 19.26
C ARG A 255 -34.71 0.49 18.76
N ASN A 256 -33.84 1.46 18.99
CA ASN A 256 -34.02 2.82 18.49
C ASN A 256 -33.56 2.90 17.03
N ARG A 257 -34.34 3.63 16.23
CA ARG A 257 -34.02 3.96 14.85
C ARG A 257 -32.67 4.69 14.73
N ASP A 258 -32.36 5.59 15.65
CA ASP A 258 -31.11 6.36 15.58
C ASP A 258 -29.89 5.45 15.76
N ASP A 259 -29.98 4.47 16.67
CA ASP A 259 -28.90 3.51 16.91
C ASP A 259 -28.74 2.53 15.74
N ALA A 260 -29.87 2.14 15.10
CA ALA A 260 -29.84 1.39 13.85
C ALA A 260 -29.14 2.19 12.74
N LEU A 261 -29.48 3.48 12.61
CA LEU A 261 -28.86 4.36 11.62
C LEU A 261 -27.37 4.57 11.90
N GLN A 262 -26.96 4.74 13.15
CA GLN A 262 -25.55 4.85 13.54
C GLN A 262 -24.79 3.56 13.20
N SER A 263 -25.37 2.40 13.49
CA SER A 263 -24.79 1.10 13.16
C SER A 263 -24.64 0.91 11.65
N LEU A 264 -25.67 1.25 10.87
CA LEU A 264 -25.63 1.18 9.41
C LEU A 264 -24.59 2.15 8.81
N ARG A 265 -24.44 3.35 9.37
CA ARG A 265 -23.38 4.30 8.98
C ARG A 265 -22.00 3.75 9.29
N PHE A 266 -21.81 3.12 10.44
CA PHE A 266 -20.56 2.44 10.78
C PHE A 266 -20.21 1.37 9.75
N TRP A 267 -21.15 0.48 9.43
CA TRP A 267 -20.94 -0.57 8.42
C TRP A 267 -20.71 -0.02 7.02
N SER A 268 -21.44 1.02 6.63
CA SER A 268 -21.22 1.70 5.35
C SER A 268 -19.78 2.24 5.23
N LYS A 269 -19.30 2.97 6.25
CA LYS A 269 -17.91 3.45 6.33
C LYS A 269 -16.92 2.29 6.23
N HIS A 270 -17.09 1.26 7.06
CA HIS A 270 -16.18 0.12 7.13
C HIS A 270 -16.10 -0.69 5.81
N ILE A 271 -17.23 -0.87 5.13
CA ILE A 271 -17.26 -1.52 3.81
C ILE A 271 -16.51 -0.68 2.77
N LEU A 272 -16.73 0.63 2.78
CA LEU A 272 -16.03 1.53 1.87
C LEU A 272 -14.53 1.57 2.17
N ASP A 273 -14.10 1.61 3.44
CA ASP A 273 -12.69 1.48 3.81
C ASP A 273 -12.08 0.22 3.17
N GLY A 274 -12.75 -0.93 3.30
CA GLY A 274 -12.33 -2.19 2.69
C GLY A 274 -12.23 -2.15 1.16
N ILE A 275 -13.02 -1.32 0.47
CA ILE A 275 -12.88 -1.11 -0.99
C ILE A 275 -11.56 -0.41 -1.29
N PHE A 276 -11.22 0.67 -0.59
CA PHE A 276 -9.98 1.41 -0.82
C PHE A 276 -8.75 0.60 -0.38
N GLU A 277 -8.82 -0.10 0.75
CA GLU A 277 -7.78 -1.02 1.22
C GLU A 277 -7.45 -2.13 0.20
N THR A 278 -8.45 -2.59 -0.56
CA THR A 278 -8.28 -3.69 -1.52
C THR A 278 -7.91 -3.21 -2.92
N TYR A 279 -8.56 -2.15 -3.41
CA TYR A 279 -8.55 -1.79 -4.82
C TYR A 279 -7.84 -0.47 -5.13
N TRP A 280 -7.26 0.22 -4.16
CA TRP A 280 -6.60 1.49 -4.40
C TRP A 280 -5.23 1.60 -3.74
N ARG A 281 -4.25 2.21 -4.41
CA ARG A 281 -2.92 2.51 -3.85
C ARG A 281 -2.48 3.92 -4.21
N LEU A 282 -1.74 4.56 -3.32
CA LEU A 282 -1.26 5.94 -3.50
C LEU A 282 -0.45 6.12 -4.79
N ALA A 283 0.41 5.16 -5.12
CA ALA A 283 1.28 5.23 -6.29
C ALA A 283 0.59 4.82 -7.60
N ASP A 284 -0.37 3.89 -7.54
CA ASP A 284 -0.94 3.25 -8.73
C ASP A 284 -2.38 3.69 -9.05
N GLY A 285 -3.09 4.29 -8.10
CA GLY A 285 -4.51 4.56 -8.21
C GLY A 285 -5.35 3.28 -8.07
N TRP A 286 -6.40 3.15 -8.87
CA TRP A 286 -7.28 1.99 -8.88
C TRP A 286 -6.59 0.76 -9.49
N LEU A 287 -6.49 -0.31 -8.71
CA LEU A 287 -5.86 -1.56 -9.10
C LEU A 287 -6.79 -2.40 -9.98
N SER A 288 -6.22 -3.07 -10.97
CA SER A 288 -6.94 -4.12 -11.69
C SER A 288 -7.25 -5.32 -10.77
N PRO A 289 -8.22 -6.19 -11.12
CA PRO A 289 -8.50 -7.40 -10.33
C PRO A 289 -7.29 -8.32 -10.15
N ALA A 290 -6.36 -8.33 -11.12
CA ALA A 290 -5.13 -9.11 -11.02
C ALA A 290 -4.15 -8.51 -10.00
N GLU A 291 -4.05 -7.19 -9.95
CA GLU A 291 -3.19 -6.48 -9.00
C GLU A 291 -3.76 -6.52 -7.58
N ALA A 292 -5.08 -6.37 -7.43
CA ALA A 292 -5.76 -6.46 -6.13
C ALA A 292 -5.54 -7.83 -5.47
N ARG A 293 -5.50 -8.92 -6.25
CA ARG A 293 -5.20 -10.27 -5.73
C ARG A 293 -3.79 -10.41 -5.13
N ARG A 294 -2.86 -9.54 -5.54
CA ARG A 294 -1.50 -9.50 -5.00
C ARG A 294 -1.40 -8.72 -3.69
N GLY A 295 -2.43 -7.97 -3.33
CA GLY A 295 -2.43 -7.17 -2.11
C GLY A 295 -2.52 -8.03 -0.85
N LEU A 296 -2.06 -7.47 0.26
CA LEU A 296 -2.39 -7.96 1.61
C LEU A 296 -3.50 -7.07 2.18
N LYS A 297 -4.44 -7.65 2.93
CA LYS A 297 -5.53 -6.88 3.51
C LYS A 297 -5.07 -6.18 4.78
N LEU A 298 -4.51 -4.98 4.60
CA LEU A 298 -4.13 -4.09 5.69
C LEU A 298 -5.36 -3.35 6.20
N SER A 299 -6.07 -3.97 7.15
CA SER A 299 -7.25 -3.36 7.76
C SER A 299 -6.86 -2.09 8.51
N PHE A 300 -7.68 -1.05 8.38
CA PHE A 300 -7.47 0.27 9.00
C PHE A 300 -6.26 1.05 8.47
N ASP A 301 -5.85 0.82 7.22
CA ASP A 301 -4.81 1.62 6.55
C ASP A 301 -5.19 3.12 6.51
N PRO A 302 -4.48 4.00 7.25
CA PRO A 302 -4.80 5.42 7.32
C PRO A 302 -4.84 6.11 5.97
N VAL A 303 -3.98 5.73 5.02
CA VAL A 303 -3.95 6.32 3.67
C VAL A 303 -5.20 5.91 2.90
N ALA A 304 -5.62 4.65 2.99
CA ALA A 304 -6.84 4.17 2.35
C ALA A 304 -8.09 4.82 2.95
N ILE A 305 -8.16 4.94 4.28
CA ILE A 305 -9.22 5.63 5.02
C ILE A 305 -9.28 7.11 4.62
N GLY A 306 -8.13 7.79 4.62
CA GLY A 306 -8.02 9.19 4.21
C GLY A 306 -8.47 9.38 2.76
N MET A 307 -8.05 8.49 1.85
CA MET A 307 -8.48 8.51 0.45
C MET A 307 -9.99 8.33 0.33
N ARG A 308 -10.57 7.39 1.08
CA ARG A 308 -12.03 7.19 1.11
C ARG A 308 -12.78 8.43 1.61
N MET A 309 -12.26 9.14 2.63
CA MET A 309 -12.83 10.42 3.10
C MET A 309 -12.83 11.47 1.99
N ALA A 310 -11.65 11.74 1.43
CA ALA A 310 -11.47 12.77 0.42
C ALA A 310 -12.21 12.46 -0.90
N PHE A 311 -12.27 11.18 -1.28
CA PHE A 311 -13.05 10.72 -2.41
C PHE A 311 -14.54 10.91 -2.16
N ALA A 312 -15.06 10.49 -1.00
CA ALA A 312 -16.48 10.59 -0.67
C ALA A 312 -16.95 12.05 -0.59
N GLU A 313 -16.14 12.97 -0.07
CA GLU A 313 -16.45 14.40 -0.05
C GLU A 313 -16.73 14.95 -1.46
N ARG A 314 -15.97 14.50 -2.46
CA ARG A 314 -16.04 15.01 -3.84
C ARG A 314 -17.03 14.23 -4.71
N TYR A 315 -17.07 12.91 -4.56
CA TYR A 315 -17.83 11.99 -5.41
C TYR A 315 -19.22 11.68 -4.86
N LEU A 316 -19.39 11.80 -3.53
CA LEU A 316 -20.63 11.46 -2.80
C LEU A 316 -21.03 12.56 -1.79
N PRO A 317 -21.12 13.84 -2.21
CA PRO A 317 -21.39 14.95 -1.29
C PRO A 317 -22.72 14.81 -0.53
N GLN A 318 -23.68 14.06 -1.08
CA GLN A 318 -24.97 13.78 -0.45
C GLN A 318 -24.91 12.84 0.77
N TYR A 319 -23.78 12.17 1.01
CA TYR A 319 -23.60 11.22 2.12
C TYR A 319 -22.52 11.72 3.11
N PRO A 320 -22.80 12.77 3.91
CA PRO A 320 -21.81 13.42 4.77
C PRO A 320 -21.22 12.51 5.85
N HIS A 321 -21.93 11.47 6.26
CA HIS A 321 -21.45 10.49 7.24
C HIS A 321 -20.23 9.70 6.75
N LEU A 322 -19.89 9.74 5.45
CA LEU A 322 -18.74 9.06 4.86
C LEU A 322 -17.44 9.87 4.91
N TRP A 323 -17.51 11.17 5.17
CA TRP A 323 -16.34 12.06 5.13
C TRP A 323 -16.27 13.07 6.28
N ARG A 324 -17.35 13.30 7.02
CA ARG A 324 -17.29 14.06 8.27
C ARG A 324 -16.87 13.14 9.43
N PRO A 325 -15.86 13.53 10.23
CA PRO A 325 -15.69 12.94 11.55
C PRO A 325 -16.96 13.17 12.37
N GLU A 326 -17.45 12.14 13.05
CA GLU A 326 -18.54 12.26 14.04
C GLU A 326 -18.03 12.83 15.36
#